data_AF-M2S6I0-F1
#
_entry.id   AF-M2S6I0-F1
#
_cell.length_a   1.000
_cell.length_b   1.000
_cell.length_c   1.000
_cell.angle_alpha   90.00
_cell.angle_beta   90.00
_cell.angle_gamma   90.00
#
_symmetry.space_group_name_H-M   'P 1'
#
loop_
_entity.id
_entity.type
_entity.pdbx_description
1 polymer ?
#
loop_
_entity_poly.entity_id
_entity_poly.type
_entity_poly.pdbx_seq_one_letter_code
_entity_poly.pdbx_strand_id
1 'polypeptide(L)'
;MYKSMYADVVILDPSLSGGTPRKVWLSTGVRAIDHFIEGLYGNAAALFINMHEKLGIEVDKDIENVIIRALGNLLTSLLSTKHNCDDENARLRAFMSVQECHRAGFKGIGASHGIGHQLSPLGVGHGETSFIILP
;
A
#
# COMPACT_ATOMS: atom_id res chain seq x y z
N MET A 1 7.20 -5.28 16.85
CA MET A 1 6.18 -4.22 16.98
C MET A 1 5.29 -4.60 18.16
N TYR A 2 4.98 -3.67 19.06
CA TYR A 2 4.17 -4.00 20.25
C TYR A 2 2.72 -4.27 19.84
N LYS A 3 2.09 -5.32 20.40
CA LYS A 3 0.68 -5.66 20.09
C LYS A 3 -0.27 -4.48 20.34
N SER A 4 0.05 -3.65 21.31
CA SER A 4 -0.69 -2.42 21.64
C SER A 4 -0.68 -1.35 20.54
N MET A 5 0.12 -1.49 19.48
CA MET A 5 0.16 -0.56 18.36
C MET A 5 -0.80 -0.94 17.22
N TYR A 6 -1.40 -2.14 17.27
CA TYR A 6 -2.39 -2.54 16.27
C TYR A 6 -3.77 -2.00 16.65
N ALA A 7 -4.59 -1.74 15.63
CA ALA A 7 -6.00 -1.46 15.85
C ALA A 7 -6.73 -2.77 16.14
N ASP A 8 -7.66 -2.76 17.09
CA ASP A 8 -8.56 -3.90 17.36
C ASP A 8 -9.56 -4.10 16.21
N VAL A 9 -9.98 -3.00 15.57
CA VAL A 9 -10.94 -2.99 14.46
C VAL A 9 -10.49 -1.98 13.42
N VAL A 10 -10.55 -2.38 12.14
CA VAL A 10 -10.33 -1.51 10.99
C VAL A 10 -11.62 -1.45 10.17
N ILE A 11 -12.13 -0.24 9.92
CA ILE A 11 -13.33 0.01 9.11
C ILE A 11 -12.91 0.75 7.85
N LEU A 12 -13.23 0.19 6.69
CA LEU A 12 -12.90 0.73 5.37
C LEU A 12 -14.19 1.16 4.66
N ASP A 13 -14.65 2.39 4.93
CA ASP A 13 -15.86 2.95 4.33
C ASP A 13 -15.50 3.95 3.23
N PRO A 14 -15.82 3.67 1.95
CA PRO A 14 -15.51 4.57 0.83
C PRO A 14 -16.22 5.92 0.94
N SER A 15 -17.40 5.99 1.55
CA SER A 15 -18.18 7.23 1.66
C SER A 15 -17.46 8.28 2.53
N LEU A 16 -16.79 7.84 3.60
CA LEU A 16 -15.99 8.69 4.48
C LEU A 16 -14.78 9.32 3.75
N SER A 17 -14.36 8.73 2.64
CA SER A 17 -13.24 9.22 1.86
C SER A 17 -13.64 10.24 0.78
N GLY A 18 -14.94 10.42 0.51
CA GLY A 18 -15.45 11.26 -0.58
C GLY A 18 -14.93 12.70 -0.52
N GLY A 19 -14.78 13.27 0.67
CA GLY A 19 -14.24 14.62 0.87
C GLY A 19 -12.73 14.78 0.66
N THR A 20 -12.00 13.68 0.39
CA THR A 20 -10.54 13.73 0.19
C THR A 20 -10.21 14.48 -1.11
N PRO A 21 -9.41 15.56 -1.06
CA PRO A 21 -9.01 16.27 -2.28
C PRO A 21 -8.32 15.32 -3.26
N ARG A 22 -8.69 15.40 -4.54
CA ARG A 22 -8.20 14.50 -5.60
C ARG A 22 -6.68 14.34 -5.61
N LYS A 23 -5.92 15.42 -5.39
CA LYS A 23 -4.45 15.38 -5.32
C LYS A 23 -3.95 14.51 -4.15
N VAL A 24 -4.58 14.62 -2.98
CA VAL A 24 -4.25 13.83 -1.78
C VAL A 24 -4.61 12.36 -2.00
N TRP A 25 -5.79 12.09 -2.56
CA TRP A 25 -6.23 10.73 -2.89
C TRP A 25 -5.25 10.01 -3.83
N LEU A 26 -4.90 10.65 -4.95
CA LEU A 26 -4.01 10.04 -5.93
C LEU A 26 -2.58 9.88 -5.41
N SER A 27 -2.04 10.87 -4.68
CA SER A 27 -0.68 10.78 -4.12
C SER A 27 -0.56 9.71 -3.04
N THR A 28 -1.55 9.55 -2.17
CA THR A 28 -1.57 8.44 -1.20
C THR A 28 -1.73 7.09 -1.88
N GLY A 29 -2.49 7.01 -2.98
CA GLY A 29 -2.54 5.84 -3.84
C GLY A 29 -1.18 5.46 -4.44
N VAL A 30 -0.41 6.43 -4.95
CA VAL A 30 0.94 6.19 -5.47
C VAL A 30 1.91 5.76 -4.37
N ARG A 31 1.77 6.30 -3.16
CA ARG A 31 2.52 5.79 -2.01
C ARG A 31 2.23 4.32 -1.71
N ALA A 32 0.99 3.86 -1.90
CA ALA A 32 0.67 2.46 -1.75
C ALA A 32 1.29 1.60 -2.86
N ILE A 33 1.30 2.07 -4.12
CA ILE A 33 2.01 1.40 -5.23
C ILE A 33 3.50 1.22 -4.87
N ASP A 34 4.13 2.26 -4.35
CA ASP A 34 5.52 2.23 -3.89
C ASP A 34 5.75 1.13 -2.84
N HIS A 35 4.89 1.02 -1.84
CA HIS A 35 4.98 -0.07 -0.86
C HIS A 35 4.81 -1.45 -1.48
N PHE A 36 3.89 -1.61 -2.44
CA PHE A 36 3.72 -2.86 -3.19
C PHE A 36 4.98 -3.24 -3.97
N ILE A 37 5.55 -2.30 -4.73
CA ILE A 37 6.73 -2.55 -5.57
C ILE A 37 7.96 -2.83 -4.70
N GLU A 38 8.24 -2.00 -3.70
CA GLU A 38 9.36 -2.25 -2.79
C GLU A 38 9.22 -3.58 -2.05
N GLY A 39 8.00 -3.97 -1.74
CA GLY A 39 7.70 -5.24 -1.12
C GLY A 39 7.96 -6.46 -1.99
N LEU A 40 7.47 -6.41 -3.23
CA LEU A 40 7.67 -7.46 -4.23
C LEU A 40 9.16 -7.64 -4.54
N TYR A 41 9.86 -6.55 -4.85
CA TYR A 41 11.28 -6.62 -5.25
C TYR A 41 12.26 -6.66 -4.08
N GLY A 42 11.83 -6.26 -2.88
CA GLY A 42 12.62 -6.40 -1.64
C GLY A 42 12.63 -7.81 -1.06
N ASN A 43 12.07 -8.81 -1.76
CA ASN A 43 11.89 -10.18 -1.30
C ASN A 43 11.08 -10.28 0.01
N ALA A 44 10.20 -9.32 0.29
CA ALA A 44 9.45 -9.29 1.55
C ALA A 44 8.54 -10.51 1.69
N ALA A 45 7.91 -10.96 0.59
CA ALA A 45 7.10 -12.18 0.56
C ALA A 45 7.91 -13.42 0.97
N ALA A 46 9.09 -13.62 0.38
CA ALA A 46 9.99 -14.73 0.71
C ALA A 46 10.49 -14.65 2.17
N LEU A 47 10.81 -13.45 2.66
CA LEU A 47 11.18 -13.23 4.06
C LEU A 47 10.02 -13.57 5.02
N PHE A 48 8.79 -13.18 4.67
CA PHE A 48 7.59 -13.50 5.43
C PHE A 48 7.34 -14.99 5.51
N ILE A 49 7.42 -15.69 4.37
CA ILE A 49 7.27 -17.15 4.31
C ILE A 49 8.30 -17.82 5.20
N ASN A 50 9.59 -17.50 5.01
CA ASN A 50 10.67 -18.06 5.80
C ASN A 50 10.53 -17.78 7.31
N MET A 51 10.03 -16.60 7.69
CA MET A 51 9.80 -16.24 9.09
C MET A 51 8.65 -17.03 9.70
N HIS A 52 7.52 -17.13 9.01
CA HIS A 52 6.35 -17.88 9.50
C HIS A 52 6.64 -19.38 9.60
N GLU A 53 7.33 -19.96 8.62
CA GLU A 53 7.77 -21.36 8.67
C GLU A 53 8.64 -21.62 9.91
N LYS A 54 9.60 -20.73 10.22
CA LYS A 54 10.43 -20.82 11.44
C LYS A 54 9.62 -20.70 12.73
N LEU A 55 8.49 -20.00 12.71
CA LEU A 55 7.59 -19.85 13.85
C LEU A 55 6.52 -20.95 13.92
N GLY A 56 6.52 -21.91 12.98
CA GLY A 56 5.51 -22.96 12.89
C GLY A 56 4.11 -22.44 12.51
N ILE A 57 4.03 -21.26 11.91
CA ILE A 57 2.78 -20.66 11.44
C ILE A 57 2.55 -21.11 10.00
N GLU A 58 1.37 -21.63 9.70
CA GLU A 58 0.98 -21.99 8.34
C GLU A 58 1.06 -20.76 7.42
N VAL A 59 1.65 -20.95 6.23
CA VAL A 59 1.85 -19.87 5.28
C VAL A 59 1.09 -20.15 4.00
N ASP A 60 0.31 -19.16 3.57
CA ASP A 60 -0.25 -19.14 2.23
C ASP A 60 0.88 -18.93 1.22
N LYS A 61 1.16 -19.97 0.43
CA LYS A 61 2.19 -19.93 -0.61
C LYS A 61 1.78 -19.09 -1.82
N ASP A 62 0.51 -18.73 -1.95
CA ASP A 62 -0.02 -17.86 -2.99
C ASP A 62 0.05 -16.35 -2.63
N ILE A 63 0.77 -16.00 -1.57
CA ILE A 63 0.90 -14.61 -1.11
C ILE A 63 1.36 -13.64 -2.22
N GLU A 64 2.28 -14.07 -3.08
CA GLU A 64 2.76 -13.26 -4.20
C GLU A 64 1.64 -12.98 -5.22
N ASN A 65 0.85 -14.00 -5.55
CA ASN A 65 -0.32 -13.86 -6.43
C ASN A 65 -1.39 -12.93 -5.82
N VAL A 66 -1.56 -12.94 -4.50
CA VAL A 66 -2.46 -11.99 -3.83
C VAL A 66 -1.95 -10.56 -3.95
N ILE A 67 -0.66 -10.35 -3.68
CA ILE A 67 -0.01 -9.03 -3.75
C ILE A 67 -0.09 -8.47 -5.18
N ILE A 68 0.23 -9.27 -6.21
CA ILE A 68 0.16 -8.87 -7.62
C ILE A 68 -1.28 -8.49 -8.02
N ARG A 69 -2.27 -9.29 -7.64
CA ARG A 69 -3.69 -8.99 -7.91
C ARG A 69 -4.14 -7.72 -7.21
N ALA A 70 -3.74 -7.52 -5.96
CA ALA A 70 -4.06 -6.32 -5.21
C ALA A 70 -3.42 -5.07 -5.85
N LEU A 71 -2.16 -5.15 -6.29
CA LEU A 71 -1.51 -4.07 -7.02
C LEU A 71 -2.26 -3.73 -8.33
N GLY A 72 -2.66 -4.74 -9.12
CA GLY A 72 -3.47 -4.53 -10.32
C GLY A 72 -4.83 -3.87 -10.04
N ASN A 73 -5.51 -4.30 -8.99
CA ASN A 73 -6.77 -3.70 -8.54
C ASN A 73 -6.59 -2.27 -8.04
N LEU A 74 -5.48 -1.97 -7.35
CA LEU A 74 -5.16 -0.60 -6.93
C LEU A 74 -4.92 0.31 -8.14
N LEU A 75 -4.11 -0.12 -9.10
CA LEU A 75 -3.82 0.64 -10.31
C LEU A 75 -5.10 0.98 -11.08
N THR A 76 -5.95 -0.01 -11.34
CA THR A 76 -7.23 0.20 -12.04
C THR A 76 -8.17 1.10 -11.24
N SER A 77 -8.24 0.96 -9.92
CA SER A 77 -9.06 1.81 -9.05
C SER A 77 -8.58 3.26 -9.00
N LEU A 78 -7.26 3.49 -9.00
CA LEU A 78 -6.68 4.84 -9.06
C LEU A 78 -6.94 5.50 -10.42
N LEU A 79 -6.88 4.74 -11.52
CA LEU A 79 -7.27 5.25 -12.83
C LEU A 79 -8.76 5.61 -12.88
N SER A 80 -9.65 4.74 -12.38
CA SER A 80 -11.08 5.04 -12.28
C SER A 80 -11.35 6.29 -11.46
N THR A 81 -10.76 6.39 -10.25
CA THR A 81 -10.94 7.56 -9.36
C THR A 81 -10.27 8.82 -9.85
N LYS A 82 -9.25 8.71 -10.72
CA LYS A 82 -8.69 9.86 -11.44
C LYS A 82 -9.71 10.46 -12.40
N HIS A 83 -10.52 9.63 -13.07
CA HIS A 83 -11.56 10.09 -14.01
C HIS A 83 -12.84 10.52 -13.30
N ASN A 84 -13.30 9.75 -12.31
CA ASN A 84 -14.47 10.04 -11.50
C ASN A 84 -14.11 9.87 -10.01
N CYS A 85 -13.88 10.98 -9.31
CA CYS A 85 -13.51 10.92 -7.91
C CYS A 85 -14.65 10.46 -6.99
N ASP A 86 -15.88 10.38 -7.47
CA ASP A 86 -17.06 10.01 -6.67
C ASP A 86 -17.46 8.52 -6.89
N ASP A 87 -16.65 7.75 -7.61
CA ASP A 87 -16.82 6.30 -7.75
C ASP A 87 -16.49 5.58 -6.44
N GLU A 88 -17.50 5.43 -5.57
CA GLU A 88 -17.38 4.73 -4.30
C GLU A 88 -16.93 3.27 -4.44
N ASN A 89 -17.32 2.60 -5.53
CA ASN A 89 -16.89 1.23 -5.78
C ASN A 89 -15.39 1.17 -6.10
N ALA A 90 -14.87 2.11 -6.88
CA ALA A 90 -13.43 2.22 -7.11
C ALA A 90 -12.67 2.60 -5.82
N ARG A 91 -13.24 3.48 -4.98
CA ARG A 91 -12.65 3.81 -3.67
C ARG A 91 -12.58 2.59 -2.75
N LEU A 92 -13.65 1.81 -2.67
CA LEU A 92 -13.68 0.58 -1.88
C LEU A 92 -12.67 -0.45 -2.41
N ARG A 93 -12.60 -0.64 -3.74
CA ARG A 93 -11.58 -1.52 -4.34
C ARG A 93 -10.17 -1.04 -4.03
N ALA A 94 -9.91 0.27 -4.03
CA ALA A 94 -8.61 0.81 -3.61
C ALA A 94 -8.30 0.46 -2.14
N PHE A 95 -9.26 0.62 -1.23
CA PHE A 95 -9.08 0.25 0.18
C PHE A 95 -8.80 -1.23 0.39
N MET A 96 -9.60 -2.10 -0.23
CA MET A 96 -9.37 -3.55 -0.19
C MET A 96 -8.01 -3.93 -0.76
N SER A 97 -7.57 -3.25 -1.82
CA SER A 97 -6.25 -3.48 -2.41
C SER A 97 -5.15 -3.08 -1.44
N VAL A 98 -5.21 -1.88 -0.87
CA VAL A 98 -4.18 -1.37 0.07
C VAL A 98 -4.08 -2.23 1.33
N GLN A 99 -5.17 -2.86 1.79
CA GLN A 99 -5.13 -3.80 2.92
C GLN A 99 -4.09 -4.92 2.72
N GLU A 100 -3.97 -5.43 1.48
CA GLU A 100 -3.03 -6.51 1.15
C GLU A 100 -1.57 -6.05 1.14
N CYS A 101 -1.32 -4.74 1.14
CA CYS A 101 0.03 -4.18 1.13
C CYS A 101 0.87 -4.61 2.35
N HIS A 102 0.23 -4.89 3.49
CA HIS A 102 0.92 -5.45 4.67
C HIS A 102 1.70 -6.73 4.31
N ARG A 103 1.12 -7.59 3.46
CA ARG A 103 1.71 -8.86 3.04
C ARG A 103 2.96 -8.66 2.18
N ALA A 104 3.09 -7.49 1.56
CA ALA A 104 4.26 -7.06 0.81
C ALA A 104 5.37 -6.46 1.71
N GLY A 105 5.27 -6.53 3.03
CA GLY A 105 6.24 -5.92 3.92
C GLY A 105 5.74 -4.59 4.47
N PHE A 106 5.66 -4.52 5.80
CA PHE A 106 5.13 -3.35 6.50
C PHE A 106 5.87 -2.07 6.11
N LYS A 107 5.09 -1.07 5.68
CA LYS A 107 5.46 0.33 5.48
C LYS A 107 6.42 0.67 4.33
N GLY A 108 6.74 -0.19 3.38
CA GLY A 108 7.73 0.12 2.34
C GLY A 108 9.13 0.13 2.95
N ILE A 109 9.96 -0.82 2.54
CA ILE A 109 11.25 -1.10 3.15
C ILE A 109 12.40 -0.81 2.20
N GLY A 110 12.11 -0.20 1.05
CA GLY A 110 13.07 0.01 -0.02
C GLY A 110 13.68 1.40 -0.05
N ALA A 111 14.49 1.62 -1.09
CA ALA A 111 15.21 2.86 -1.29
C ALA A 111 14.29 4.06 -1.56
N SER A 112 13.17 3.86 -2.25
CA SER A 112 12.20 4.93 -2.55
C SER A 112 11.56 5.46 -1.28
N HIS A 113 11.13 4.56 -0.39
CA HIS A 113 10.67 4.92 0.94
C HIS A 113 11.75 5.64 1.75
N GLY A 114 12.97 5.09 1.79
CA GLY A 114 14.08 5.67 2.55
C GLY A 114 14.43 7.09 2.11
N ILE A 115 14.54 7.32 0.80
CA ILE A 115 14.82 8.64 0.21
C ILE A 115 13.64 9.59 0.46
N GLY A 116 12.41 9.14 0.26
CA GLY A 116 11.21 9.93 0.53
C GLY A 116 11.12 10.43 1.98
N HIS A 117 11.55 9.61 2.94
CA HIS A 117 11.65 10.01 4.34
C HIS A 117 12.66 11.13 4.59
N GLN A 118 13.76 11.19 3.84
CA GLN A 118 14.75 12.27 3.96
C GLN A 118 14.27 13.56 3.29
N LEU A 119 13.44 13.46 2.24
CA LEU A 119 12.92 14.61 1.51
C LEU A 119 11.66 15.22 2.14
N SER A 120 10.85 14.42 2.83
CA SER A 120 9.58 14.86 3.42
C SER A 120 9.69 16.08 4.36
N PRO A 121 10.73 16.21 5.22
CA PRO A 121 10.93 17.40 6.06
C PRO A 121 11.15 18.70 5.27
N LEU A 122 11.45 18.62 3.97
CA LEU A 122 11.61 19.79 3.09
C LEU A 122 10.28 20.30 2.52
N GLY A 123 9.15 19.75 2.96
CA GLY A 123 7.80 20.20 2.57
C GLY A 123 7.19 19.45 1.38
N VAL A 124 7.79 18.32 0.97
CA VAL A 124 7.25 17.47 -0.10
C VAL A 124 6.40 16.35 0.52
N GLY A 125 5.19 16.12 0.01
CA GLY A 125 4.34 15.05 0.52
C GLY A 125 4.94 13.66 0.25
N HIS A 126 4.73 12.68 1.15
CA HIS A 126 5.29 11.32 0.97
C HIS A 126 4.84 10.67 -0.36
N GLY A 127 3.59 10.86 -0.76
CA GLY A 127 3.11 10.38 -2.05
C GLY A 127 3.75 11.10 -3.24
N GLU A 128 4.09 12.38 -3.08
CA GLU A 128 4.80 13.17 -4.10
C GLU A 128 6.24 12.73 -4.24
N THR A 129 6.92 12.36 -3.16
CA THR A 129 8.26 11.77 -3.25
C THR A 129 8.22 10.42 -3.97
N SER A 130 7.20 9.58 -3.73
CA SER A 130 7.07 8.29 -4.42
C SER A 130 6.85 8.45 -5.93
N PHE A 131 6.17 9.50 -6.40
CA PHE A 131 6.03 9.80 -7.84
C PHE A 131 7.36 10.04 -8.56
N ILE A 132 8.40 10.47 -7.83
CA ILE A 132 9.68 10.88 -8.42
C ILE A 132 10.72 9.77 -8.26
N ILE A 133 10.70 9.06 -7.13
CA ILE A 133 11.77 8.14 -6.74
C ILE A 133 11.47 6.68 -7.14
N LEU A 134 10.20 6.32 -7.36
CA LEU A 134 9.80 5.01 -7.88
C LEU A 134 9.63 5.11 -9.42
N PRO A 135 10.59 4.64 -10.24
CA PRO A 135 10.48 4.67 -11.70
C PRO A 135 9.49 3.62 -12.25
#